data_AF-A0A0K8QAC3-F1
#
_entry.id   AF-A0A0K8QAC3-F1
#
_cell.length_a   1.000
_cell.length_b   1.000
_cell.length_c   1.000
_cell.angle_alpha   90.00
_cell.angle_beta   90.00
_cell.angle_gamma   90.00
#
_symmetry.space_group_name_H-M   'P 1'
#
loop_
_entity.id
_entity.type
_entity.pdbx_description
1 polymer ?
#
loop_
_entity_poly.entity_id
_entity_poly.type
_entity_poly.pdbx_seq_one_letter_code
_entity_poly.pdbx_strand_id
1 'polypeptide(L)'
;MVTTPQTAAADVAERAGALATQTGQSVAGVVENMSYLEMPDGGRMELFGSGGGAVLSERLSATVGTRCRFWARSRWISCCVKAG
;
A
#
# COMPACT_ATOMS: atom_id res chain seq x y z
N MET A 1 5.06 -1.27 -5.89
CA MET A 1 4.25 -0.09 -5.59
C MET A 1 4.10 0.07 -4.10
N VAL A 2 4.29 1.29 -3.59
CA VAL A 2 4.01 1.64 -2.19
C VAL A 2 2.85 2.62 -2.19
N THR A 3 1.84 2.35 -1.37
CA THR A 3 0.68 3.25 -1.19
C THR A 3 0.41 3.46 0.30
N THR A 4 -0.50 4.36 0.64
CA THR A 4 -1.00 4.54 2.00
C THR A 4 -2.51 4.25 2.02
N PRO A 5 -3.16 4.03 3.17
CA PRO A 5 -4.53 3.55 3.20
C PRO A 5 -5.56 4.54 2.62
N GLN A 6 -5.19 5.82 2.52
CA GLN A 6 -6.03 6.87 1.94
C GLN A 6 -6.23 6.67 0.44
N THR A 7 -7.47 6.75 -0.01
CA THR A 7 -7.87 6.53 -1.42
C THR A 7 -7.10 7.41 -2.41
N ALA A 8 -6.81 8.65 -2.05
CA ALA A 8 -6.07 9.57 -2.92
C ALA A 8 -4.64 9.08 -3.23
N ALA A 9 -3.96 8.43 -2.27
CA ALA A 9 -2.62 7.87 -2.49
C ALA A 9 -2.67 6.59 -3.35
N ALA A 10 -3.78 5.85 -3.30
CA ALA A 10 -4.00 4.68 -4.14
C ALA A 10 -4.17 5.10 -5.61
N ASP A 11 -4.98 6.13 -5.90
CA ASP A 11 -5.21 6.59 -7.27
C ASP A 11 -3.92 7.11 -7.94
N VAL A 12 -3.04 7.77 -7.19
CA VAL A 12 -1.72 8.22 -7.69
C VAL A 12 -0.82 7.03 -8.00
N ALA A 13 -0.78 6.03 -7.12
CA ALA A 13 0.03 4.82 -7.32
C ALA A 13 -0.50 3.97 -8.49
N GLU A 14 -1.81 3.98 -8.75
CA GLU A 14 -2.42 3.33 -9.90
C GLU A 14 -1.93 3.94 -11.22
N ARG A 15 -2.00 5.26 -11.35
CA ARG A 15 -1.52 5.99 -12.54
C ARG A 15 -0.02 5.78 -12.77
N ALA A 16 0.78 5.81 -11.71
CA ALA A 16 2.20 5.52 -11.79
C ALA A 16 2.47 4.08 -12.26
N GLY A 17 1.60 3.13 -11.91
CA GLY A 17 1.73 1.72 -12.31
C GLY A 17 1.43 1.49 -13.78
N ALA A 18 0.37 2.13 -14.27
CA ALA A 18 0.04 2.11 -15.69
C ALA A 18 1.13 2.75 -16.56
N LEU A 19 1.83 3.77 -16.05
CA LEU A 19 2.95 4.38 -16.76
C LEU A 19 4.20 3.49 -16.75
N ALA A 20 4.53 2.88 -15.59
CA ALA A 20 5.67 1.98 -15.46
C ALA A 20 5.58 0.79 -16.44
N THR A 21 4.38 0.30 -16.70
CA THR A 21 4.19 -0.82 -17.64
C THR A 21 4.34 -0.39 -19.10
N GLN A 22 4.02 0.86 -19.43
CA GLN A 22 4.28 1.43 -20.75
C GLN A 22 5.77 1.64 -21.01
N THR A 23 6.57 1.86 -19.96
CA THR A 23 8.04 1.96 -20.06
C THR A 23 8.75 0.60 -19.95
N GLY A 24 8.00 -0.51 -19.97
CA GLY A 24 8.53 -1.87 -19.93
C GLY A 24 8.90 -2.37 -18.53
N GLN A 25 8.57 -1.62 -17.47
CA GLN A 25 8.81 -2.05 -16.09
C GLN A 25 7.67 -2.93 -15.60
N SER A 26 8.00 -4.03 -14.93
CA SER A 26 7.02 -4.93 -14.32
C SER A 26 6.72 -4.54 -12.87
N VAL A 27 5.45 -4.64 -12.47
CA VAL A 27 5.02 -4.37 -11.10
C VAL A 27 5.09 -5.65 -10.28
N ALA A 28 6.04 -5.73 -9.33
CA ALA A 28 6.23 -6.92 -8.48
C ALA A 28 5.10 -7.12 -7.44
N GLY A 29 4.41 -6.04 -7.05
CA GLY A 29 3.33 -6.07 -6.06
C GLY A 29 3.08 -4.71 -5.39
N VAL A 30 2.12 -4.72 -4.47
CA VAL A 30 1.67 -3.56 -3.70
C VAL A 30 1.95 -3.77 -2.21
N VAL A 31 2.51 -2.74 -1.58
CA VAL A 31 2.69 -2.64 -0.13
C VAL A 31 1.88 -1.46 0.39
N GLU A 32 1.04 -1.69 1.39
CA GLU A 32 0.35 -0.61 2.12
C GLU A 32 1.27 -0.15 3.25
N ASN A 33 1.75 1.08 3.15
CA ASN A 33 2.54 1.75 4.17
C ASN A 33 1.63 2.50 5.16
N MET A 34 2.16 2.91 6.32
CA MET A 34 1.42 3.68 7.34
C MET A 34 0.13 2.99 7.82
N SER A 35 0.20 1.67 8.01
CA SER A 35 -0.97 0.84 8.21
C SER A 35 -1.57 0.98 9.60
N TYR A 36 -0.80 0.83 10.67
CA TYR A 36 -1.32 0.89 12.04
C TYR A 36 -0.22 1.20 13.06
N LEU A 37 -0.65 1.68 14.23
CA LEU A 37 0.14 1.76 15.45
C LEU A 37 -0.20 0.56 16.35
N GLU A 38 0.79 -0.23 16.73
CA GLU A 38 0.68 -1.20 17.83
C GLU A 38 0.67 -0.47 19.16
N MET A 39 -0.39 -0.69 19.94
CA MET A 39 -0.61 -0.13 21.26
C MET A 39 0.09 -1.02 22.33
N PRO A 40 0.40 -0.47 23.53
CA PRO A 40 1.06 -1.22 24.60
C PRO A 40 0.29 -2.45 25.09
N ASP A 41 -1.03 -2.46 24.92
CA ASP A 41 -1.93 -3.57 25.25
C ASP A 41 -1.98 -4.68 24.17
N GLY A 42 -1.19 -4.54 23.09
CA GLY A 42 -1.21 -5.45 21.95
C GLY A 42 -2.29 -5.14 20.91
N GLY A 43 -3.11 -4.12 21.14
CA GLY A 43 -4.09 -3.62 20.19
C GLY A 43 -3.45 -2.94 18.98
N ARG A 44 -4.26 -2.71 17.93
CA ARG A 44 -3.84 -1.96 16.74
C ARG A 44 -4.75 -0.77 16.53
N MET A 45 -4.17 0.40 16.32
CA MET A 45 -4.88 1.62 15.97
C MET A 45 -4.61 1.98 14.50
N GLU A 46 -5.69 2.04 13.73
CA GLU A 46 -5.72 2.31 12.28
C GLU A 46 -5.80 3.82 12.02
N LEU A 47 -4.72 4.56 12.33
CA LEU A 47 -4.69 6.03 12.30
C LEU A 47 -5.12 6.66 10.97
N PHE A 48 -4.91 5.94 9.86
CA PHE A 48 -5.18 6.43 8.51
C PHE A 48 -6.20 5.58 7.74
N GLY A 49 -6.88 4.66 8.42
CA GLY A 49 -7.72 3.64 7.80
C GLY A 49 -6.92 2.45 7.26
N SER A 50 -7.58 1.56 6.52
CA SER A 50 -6.99 0.33 5.98
C SER A 50 -7.62 -0.06 4.64
N GLY A 51 -6.91 -0.88 3.86
CA GLY A 51 -7.46 -1.56 2.68
C GLY A 51 -7.18 -0.88 1.34
N GLY A 52 -6.62 0.34 1.33
CA GLY A 52 -6.21 1.03 0.11
C GLY A 52 -5.21 0.23 -0.74
N GLY A 53 -4.30 -0.51 -0.11
CA GLY A 53 -3.35 -1.38 -0.80
C GLY A 53 -3.99 -2.60 -1.47
N ALA A 54 -5.02 -3.18 -0.87
CA ALA A 54 -5.75 -4.30 -1.47
C ALA A 54 -6.52 -3.84 -2.72
N VAL A 55 -7.25 -2.73 -2.61
CA VAL A 55 -7.98 -2.12 -3.72
C VAL A 55 -7.03 -1.75 -4.87
N LEU A 56 -5.90 -1.11 -4.56
CA LEU A 56 -4.89 -0.78 -5.56
C LEU A 56 -4.33 -2.02 -6.27
N SER A 57 -4.07 -3.09 -5.51
CA SER A 57 -3.56 -4.36 -6.06
C SER A 57 -4.54 -4.96 -7.07
N GLU A 58 -5.84 -4.90 -6.79
CA GLU A 58 -6.89 -5.39 -7.67
C GLU A 58 -7.00 -4.55 -8.94
N ARG A 59 -7.03 -3.21 -8.80
CA ARG A 59 -7.08 -2.29 -9.94
C ARG A 59 -5.86 -2.41 -10.84
N LEU A 60 -4.65 -2.46 -10.28
CA LEU A 60 -3.43 -2.68 -11.06
C LEU A 60 -3.44 -4.04 -11.76
N SER A 61 -3.98 -5.09 -11.12
CA SER A 61 -4.10 -6.39 -11.79
C SER A 61 -4.99 -6.31 -13.03
N ALA A 62 -6.07 -5.55 -12.98
CA ALA A 62 -6.96 -5.32 -14.12
C ALA A 62 -6.29 -4.47 -15.21
N THR A 63 -5.60 -3.40 -14.83
CA THR A 63 -4.97 -2.45 -15.78
C THR A 63 -3.76 -3.05 -16.49
N VAL A 64 -2.92 -3.78 -15.78
CA VAL A 64 -1.65 -4.33 -16.32
C VAL A 64 -1.87 -5.71 -16.98
N GLY A 65 -3.04 -6.33 -16.79
CA GLY A 65 -3.34 -7.66 -17.33
C GLY A 65 -2.53 -8.80 -16.69
N THR A 66 -1.83 -8.52 -15.59
CA THR A 66 -1.05 -9.50 -14.82
C THR A 66 -1.34 -9.33 -13.34
N ARG A 67 -1.47 -10.44 -12.60
CA ARG A 67 -1.76 -10.41 -11.15
C ARG A 67 -0.68 -9.65 -10.39
N CYS A 68 -1.06 -8.48 -9.88
CA CYS A 68 -0.31 -7.75 -8.87
C CYS A 68 -0.69 -8.32 -7.50
N ARG A 69 0.29 -8.83 -6.74
CA ARG A 69 0.06 -9.32 -5.37
C ARG A 69 0.03 -8.16 -4.39
N PHE A 70 -0.85 -8.24 -3.40
CA PHE A 70 -0.75 -7.45 -2.18
C PHE A 70 0.17 -8.18 -1.21
N TRP A 71 1.31 -7.58 -0.86
CA TRP A 71 2.37 -8.26 -0.11
C TRP A 71 2.21 -8.10 1.39
N ALA A 72 2.03 -6.87 1.88
CA ALA A 72 2.05 -6.62 3.31
C ALA A 72 1.47 -5.25 3.68
N ARG A 73 1.12 -5.14 4.96
CA ARG A 73 0.87 -3.90 5.70
C ARG A 73 2.11 -3.57 6.55
N SER A 74 2.63 -2.35 6.46
CA SER A 74 3.87 -1.96 7.14
C SER A 74 3.63 -1.46 8.57
N ARG A 75 4.59 -1.67 9.49
CA ARG A 75 4.56 -1.19 10.90
C ARG A 75 5.31 0.13 11.12
N TRP A 76 5.44 0.94 10.07
CA TRP A 76 6.26 2.15 10.11
C TRP A 76 5.83 3.14 11.20
N ILE A 77 4.53 3.29 11.47
CA ILE A 77 4.04 4.19 12.52
C ILE A 77 4.55 3.75 13.90
N SER A 78 4.49 2.46 14.21
CA SER A 78 5.07 1.92 15.46
C SER A 78 6.57 2.12 15.55
N CYS A 79 7.32 1.97 14.45
CA CYS A 79 8.75 2.25 14.47
C CYS A 79 9.05 3.72 14.75
N CYS A 80 8.33 4.66 14.13
CA CYS A 80 8.52 6.09 14.40
C CYS A 80 8.20 6.48 15.85
N VAL A 81 7.10 5.95 16.41
CA VAL A 81 6.72 6.25 17.81
C VAL A 81 7.67 5.64 18.82
N LYS A 82 8.25 4.46 18.56
CA LYS A 82 9.24 3.82 19.45
C LYS A 82 10.65 4.41 19.36
N ALA A 83 10.94 5.20 18.33
CA ALA A 83 12.26 5.77 18.07
C ALA A 83 12.44 7.20 18.59
N GLY A 84 11.38 7.82 19.14
CA GLY A 84 11.42 9.11 19.83
C GLY A 84 11.25 8.94 21.33
#